data_AF-A0A7W5TT67-F1
#
_entry.id   AF-A0A7W5TT67-F1
#
_cell.length_a   1.000
_cell.length_b   1.000
_cell.length_c   1.000
_cell.angle_alpha   90.00
_cell.angle_beta   90.00
_cell.angle_gamma   90.00
#
_symmetry.space_group_name_H-M   'P 1'
#
loop_
_entity.id
_entity.type
_entity.pdbx_description
1 polymer ?
#
loop_
_entity_poly.entity_id
_entity_poly.type
_entity_poly.pdbx_seq_one_letter_code
_entity_poly.pdbx_strand_id
1 'polypeptide(L)'
;MAVGIDAEILRFDLATFLKPLYTDRAFDLVIESLSNTFDPTLGVQRAYWSKNFKIGLVFSNASHYANPEVDRLLEAAAVEPDEVKRRDLWYQFQRIIHEDAVSVDLVAAGAQIIASKKVGNLRRERRVSTTVSARYG
;
A
#
# COMPACT_ATOMS: atom_id res chain seq x y z
N MET A 1 -28.45 -5.33 -0.66
CA MET A 1 -28.72 -4.26 0.32
C MET A 1 -27.56 -3.28 0.26
N ALA A 2 -27.83 -1.98 0.23
CA ALA A 2 -26.79 -0.94 0.33
C ALA A 2 -26.63 -0.53 1.80
N VAL A 3 -25.41 -0.22 2.24
CA VAL A 3 -25.08 0.11 3.65
C VAL A 3 -25.31 1.58 4.02
N GLY A 4 -25.91 2.39 3.13
CA GLY A 4 -26.31 3.77 3.42
C GLY A 4 -25.17 4.80 3.51
N ILE A 5 -24.00 4.51 2.93
CA ILE A 5 -22.88 5.45 2.87
C ILE A 5 -23.09 6.42 1.71
N ASP A 6 -23.17 7.72 2.02
CA ASP A 6 -23.13 8.79 1.03
C ASP A 6 -21.68 9.12 0.70
N ALA A 7 -21.28 8.96 -0.56
CA ALA A 7 -19.90 9.08 -0.99
C ALA A 7 -19.78 9.87 -2.30
N GLU A 8 -18.93 10.90 -2.30
CA GLU A 8 -18.55 11.63 -3.49
C GLU A 8 -17.27 11.04 -4.10
N ILE A 9 -17.32 10.66 -5.38
CA ILE A 9 -16.14 10.11 -6.09
C ILE A 9 -15.44 11.23 -6.84
N LEU A 10 -14.25 11.58 -6.36
CA LEU A 10 -13.33 12.49 -7.05
C LEU A 10 -12.40 11.70 -7.98
N ARG A 11 -12.25 12.16 -9.23
CA ARG A 11 -11.35 11.55 -10.23
C ARG A 11 -10.36 12.58 -10.72
N PHE A 12 -9.07 12.24 -10.65
CA PHE A 12 -7.97 13.09 -11.04
C PHE A 12 -7.01 12.32 -11.95
N ASP A 13 -6.28 13.03 -12.81
CA ASP A 13 -5.03 12.50 -13.35
C ASP A 13 -3.99 12.37 -12.22
N LEU A 14 -2.90 11.63 -12.47
CA LEU A 14 -1.89 11.37 -11.44
C LEU A 14 -1.29 12.65 -10.85
N ALA A 15 -0.93 13.64 -11.67
CA ALA A 15 -0.26 14.84 -11.17
C ALA A 15 -1.18 15.65 -10.25
N THR A 16 -2.45 15.77 -10.64
CA THR A 16 -3.48 16.45 -9.85
C THR A 16 -3.84 15.67 -8.58
N PHE A 17 -3.83 14.33 -8.64
CA PHE A 17 -4.15 13.44 -7.52
C PHE A 17 -3.16 13.53 -6.34
N LEU A 18 -1.86 13.72 -6.63
CA LEU A 18 -0.82 13.64 -5.60
C LEU A 18 -0.91 14.76 -4.55
N LYS A 19 -1.30 15.97 -4.94
CA LYS A 19 -1.32 17.13 -4.01
C LYS A 19 -2.40 16.99 -2.94
N PRO A 20 -3.69 16.75 -3.25
CA PRO A 20 -4.71 16.51 -2.23
C PRO A 20 -4.36 15.35 -1.30
N LEU A 21 -3.74 14.30 -1.83
CA LEU A 21 -3.45 13.08 -1.07
C LEU A 21 -2.23 13.22 -0.14
N TYR A 22 -1.08 13.62 -0.68
CA TYR A 22 0.19 13.57 0.03
C TYR A 22 0.62 14.91 0.64
N THR A 23 0.11 16.02 0.12
CA THR A 23 0.46 17.37 0.60
C THR A 23 -0.67 17.98 1.43
N ASP A 24 -1.85 18.17 0.85
CA ASP A 24 -2.96 18.86 1.51
C ASP A 24 -3.72 17.95 2.48
N ARG A 25 -3.59 16.63 2.30
CA ARG A 25 -4.26 15.60 3.11
C ARG A 25 -5.79 15.72 3.04
N ALA A 26 -6.32 16.22 1.93
CA ALA A 26 -7.72 16.53 1.70
C ALA A 26 -8.46 15.35 1.06
N PHE A 27 -8.62 14.26 1.81
CA PHE A 27 -9.36 13.07 1.40
C PHE A 27 -9.82 12.26 2.63
N ASP A 28 -10.89 11.48 2.49
CA ASP A 28 -11.36 10.56 3.54
C ASP A 28 -10.99 9.11 3.22
N LEU A 29 -11.26 8.71 1.97
CA LEU A 29 -10.91 7.41 1.41
C LEU A 29 -10.10 7.61 0.13
N VAL A 30 -9.09 6.77 -0.07
CA VAL A 30 -8.28 6.77 -1.28
C VAL A 30 -8.18 5.37 -1.85
N ILE A 31 -8.35 5.23 -3.16
CA ILE A 31 -8.05 4.00 -3.89
C ILE A 31 -6.66 4.12 -4.47
N GLU A 32 -5.74 3.30 -4.00
CA GLU A 32 -4.34 3.33 -4.43
C GLU A 32 -3.87 1.97 -4.93
N SER A 33 -2.97 2.00 -5.91
CA SER A 33 -2.25 0.81 -6.35
C SER A 33 -0.77 0.96 -6.01
N LEU A 34 -0.33 0.26 -4.97
CA LEU A 34 1.08 0.20 -4.58
C LEU A 34 1.68 -1.12 -5.10
N SER A 35 2.87 -1.02 -5.69
CA SER A 35 3.58 -2.21 -6.15
C SER A 35 4.14 -2.98 -4.95
N ASN A 36 3.78 -4.27 -4.87
CA ASN A 36 4.38 -5.21 -3.93
C ASN A 36 5.59 -5.84 -4.63
N THR A 37 6.78 -5.49 -4.15
CA THR A 37 8.03 -6.08 -4.63
C THR A 37 8.23 -7.47 -4.04
N PHE A 38 9.23 -8.21 -4.55
CA PHE A 38 9.58 -9.53 -4.01
C PHE A 38 9.95 -9.47 -2.52
N ASP A 39 10.56 -8.36 -2.09
CA ASP A 39 10.81 -8.07 -0.70
C ASP A 39 9.73 -7.11 -0.14
N PRO A 40 8.97 -7.52 0.89
CA PRO A 40 7.91 -6.69 1.47
C PRO A 40 8.41 -5.45 2.21
N THR A 41 9.68 -5.39 2.66
CA THR A 41 10.29 -4.19 3.24
C THR A 41 10.34 -3.05 2.22
N LEU A 42 10.55 -3.35 0.94
CA LEU A 42 10.58 -2.32 -0.12
C LEU A 42 9.18 -1.89 -0.58
N GLY A 43 8.26 -2.85 -0.75
CA GLY A 43 6.96 -2.61 -1.36
C GLY A 43 5.87 -2.20 -0.39
N VAL A 44 5.85 -2.85 0.80
CA VAL A 44 4.73 -2.83 1.75
C VAL A 44 5.03 -1.91 2.94
N GLN A 45 6.18 -2.06 3.59
CA GLN A 45 6.53 -1.32 4.81
C GLN A 45 6.33 0.19 4.68
N ARG A 46 6.66 0.75 3.51
CA ARG A 46 6.59 2.19 3.26
C ARG A 46 5.20 2.81 3.43
N ALA A 47 4.14 2.01 3.32
CA ALA A 47 2.76 2.45 3.44
C ALA A 47 2.25 2.43 4.88
N TYR A 48 2.91 1.70 5.79
CA TYR A 48 2.39 1.45 7.15
C TYR A 48 3.36 1.86 8.27
N TRP A 49 4.64 2.06 7.96
CA TRP A 49 5.61 2.54 8.94
C TRP A 49 5.31 3.98 9.32
N SER A 50 5.16 4.27 10.61
CA SER A 50 4.73 5.60 11.09
C SER A 50 5.73 6.70 10.70
N LYS A 51 7.03 6.38 10.73
CA LYS A 51 8.13 7.30 10.36
C LYS A 51 8.14 7.69 8.88
N ASN A 52 7.34 7.00 8.07
CA ASN A 52 7.12 7.30 6.66
C ASN A 52 5.95 8.24 6.41
N PHE A 53 5.25 8.69 7.46
CA PHE A 53 4.35 9.81 7.36
C PHE A 53 5.14 11.12 7.25
N LYS A 54 5.26 11.63 6.03
CA LYS A 54 5.92 12.91 5.72
C LYS A 54 5.09 13.67 4.70
N ILE A 55 4.77 14.93 5.01
CA ILE A 55 4.02 15.80 4.11
C ILE A 55 4.78 15.94 2.78
N GLY A 56 4.08 15.68 1.67
CA GLY A 56 4.62 15.68 0.31
C GLY A 56 5.35 14.41 -0.12
N LEU A 57 5.54 13.42 0.78
CA LEU A 57 6.17 12.15 0.41
C LEU A 57 5.16 11.22 -0.27
N VAL A 58 5.20 11.21 -1.59
CA VAL A 58 4.28 10.43 -2.43
C VAL A 58 4.52 8.92 -2.33
N PHE A 59 3.45 8.15 -2.48
CA PHE A 59 3.44 6.68 -2.43
C PHE A 59 4.01 6.10 -1.13
N SER A 60 3.78 6.78 0.00
CA SER A 60 4.20 6.32 1.32
C SER A 60 3.00 6.14 2.25
N ASN A 61 3.12 6.49 3.54
CA ASN A 61 2.07 6.33 4.53
C ASN A 61 0.97 7.38 4.31
N ALA A 62 0.17 7.14 3.28
CA ALA A 62 -0.93 8.01 2.89
C ALA A 62 -2.02 8.02 3.95
N SER A 63 -2.22 6.93 4.70
CA SER A 63 -3.26 6.85 5.74
C SER A 63 -2.91 7.64 7.01
N HIS A 64 -1.65 8.06 7.19
CA HIS A 64 -1.14 8.57 8.48
C HIS A 64 -1.35 7.55 9.62
N TYR A 65 -1.29 6.26 9.27
CA TYR A 65 -1.39 5.19 10.25
C TYR A 65 -0.14 5.17 11.14
N ALA A 66 -0.35 5.05 12.45
CA ALA A 66 0.72 4.98 13.43
C ALA A 66 0.35 4.00 14.55
N ASN A 67 1.12 2.92 14.66
CA ASN A 67 0.97 1.93 15.71
C ASN A 67 2.38 1.46 16.14
N PRO A 68 2.81 1.68 17.40
CA PRO A 68 4.14 1.32 17.86
C PRO A 68 4.48 -0.17 17.71
N GLU A 69 3.48 -1.06 17.80
CA GLU A 69 3.72 -2.50 17.61
C GLU A 69 3.96 -2.83 16.13
N VAL A 70 3.23 -2.18 15.21
CA VAL A 70 3.48 -2.29 13.78
C VAL A 70 4.87 -1.77 13.43
N ASP A 71 5.27 -0.62 13.99
CA ASP A 71 6.63 -0.09 13.79
C ASP A 71 7.69 -1.09 14.27
N ARG A 72 7.51 -1.66 15.47
CA ARG A 72 8.42 -2.67 16.03
C ARG A 72 8.53 -3.90 15.12
N LEU A 73 7.40 -4.42 14.63
CA LEU A 73 7.36 -5.59 13.75
C LEU A 73 8.06 -5.32 12.42
N LEU A 74 7.78 -4.18 11.79
CA LEU A 74 8.37 -3.78 10.51
C LEU A 74 9.88 -3.53 10.63
N GLU A 75 10.32 -2.88 11.70
CA GLU A 75 11.75 -2.63 11.98
C GLU A 75 12.51 -3.93 12.27
N ALA A 76 11.91 -4.85 13.02
CA ALA A 76 12.49 -6.18 13.25
C ALA A 76 12.57 -7.00 11.95
N ALA A 77 11.49 -7.02 11.15
CA ALA A 77 11.43 -7.79 9.91
C ALA A 77 12.40 -7.28 8.83
N ALA A 78 12.81 -6.01 8.90
CA ALA A 78 13.77 -5.41 7.98
C ALA A 78 15.21 -5.89 8.20
N VAL A 79 15.54 -6.38 9.41
CA VAL A 79 16.91 -6.79 9.79
C VAL A 79 17.03 -8.27 10.17
N GLU A 80 15.94 -9.03 10.18
CA GLU A 80 15.92 -10.45 10.52
C GLU A 80 16.42 -11.33 9.35
N PRO A 81 17.56 -12.02 9.50
CA PRO A 81 18.10 -12.90 8.46
C PRO A 81 17.42 -14.28 8.39
N ASP A 82 16.78 -14.75 9.46
CA ASP A 82 16.07 -16.03 9.45
C ASP A 82 14.73 -15.91 8.73
N GLU A 83 14.57 -16.62 7.62
CA GLU A 83 13.38 -16.51 6.76
C GLU A 83 12.09 -16.89 7.49
N VAL A 84 12.13 -17.87 8.40
CA VAL A 84 10.96 -18.35 9.14
C VAL A 84 10.52 -17.29 10.14
N LYS A 85 11.46 -16.74 10.91
CA LYS A 85 11.18 -15.64 11.85
C LYS A 85 10.72 -14.39 11.12
N ARG A 86 11.37 -14.03 10.03
CA ARG A 86 11.00 -12.86 9.21
C ARG A 86 9.56 -13.00 8.70
N ARG A 87 9.19 -14.18 8.19
CA ARG A 87 7.82 -14.46 7.76
C ARG A 87 6.82 -14.32 8.90
N ASP A 88 7.13 -14.83 10.08
CA ASP A 88 6.22 -14.77 11.23
C ASP A 88 6.00 -13.32 11.72
N LEU A 89 7.02 -12.46 11.64
CA LEU A 89 6.89 -11.01 11.87
C LEU A 89 5.94 -10.36 10.85
N TRP A 90 6.08 -10.69 9.57
CA TRP A 90 5.17 -10.19 8.52
C TRP A 90 3.73 -10.66 8.73
N TYR A 91 3.50 -11.89 9.17
CA TYR A 91 2.14 -12.36 9.48
C TYR A 91 1.52 -11.63 10.66
N GLN A 92 2.27 -11.38 11.72
CA GLN A 92 1.78 -10.58 12.85
C GLN A 92 1.42 -9.17 12.40
N PHE A 93 2.28 -8.54 11.60
CA PHE A 93 2.00 -7.24 10.99
C PHE A 93 0.71 -7.26 10.17
N GLN A 94 0.55 -8.22 9.25
CA GLN A 94 -0.63 -8.31 8.38
C GLN A 94 -1.92 -8.50 9.18
N ARG A 95 -1.88 -9.26 10.28
CA ARG A 95 -3.02 -9.42 11.18
C ARG A 95 -3.45 -8.10 11.79
N ILE A 96 -2.51 -7.33 12.33
CA ILE A 96 -2.83 -6.02 12.94
C ILE A 96 -3.42 -5.07 11.89
N ILE A 97 -2.81 -4.98 10.70
CA ILE A 97 -3.32 -4.12 9.63
C ILE A 97 -4.76 -4.49 9.23
N HIS A 98 -5.08 -5.79 9.21
CA HIS A 98 -6.42 -6.26 8.93
C HIS A 98 -7.40 -5.95 10.07
N GLU A 99 -7.01 -6.20 11.32
CA GLU A 99 -7.81 -5.94 12.52
C GLU A 99 -8.10 -4.44 12.71
N ASP A 100 -7.13 -3.58 12.42
CA ASP A 100 -7.27 -2.11 12.48
C ASP A 100 -8.00 -1.51 11.26
N ALA A 101 -8.33 -2.35 10.26
CA ALA A 101 -8.98 -1.97 9.01
C ALA A 101 -8.29 -0.80 8.26
N VAL A 102 -6.96 -0.71 8.35
CA VAL A 102 -6.16 0.39 7.78
C VAL A 102 -6.38 0.52 6.28
N SER A 103 -6.55 -0.64 5.63
CA SER A 103 -6.71 -0.74 4.20
C SER A 103 -7.50 -1.99 3.84
N VAL A 104 -8.34 -1.91 2.80
CA VAL A 104 -9.14 -3.02 2.28
C VAL A 104 -8.63 -3.39 0.88
N ASP A 105 -8.09 -4.60 0.75
CA ASP A 105 -7.62 -5.11 -0.54
C ASP A 105 -8.80 -5.34 -1.50
N LEU A 106 -8.75 -4.68 -2.67
CA LEU A 106 -9.79 -4.79 -3.69
C LEU A 106 -9.45 -5.84 -4.73
N VAL A 107 -8.25 -5.75 -5.32
CA VAL A 107 -7.84 -6.64 -6.42
C VAL A 107 -6.32 -6.72 -6.55
N ALA A 108 -5.81 -7.92 -6.81
CA ALA A 108 -4.42 -8.14 -7.24
C ALA A 108 -4.41 -8.41 -8.75
N ALA A 109 -4.37 -7.35 -9.56
CA ALA A 109 -4.48 -7.47 -11.00
C ALA A 109 -3.25 -8.15 -11.62
N GLY A 110 -3.49 -9.10 -12.52
CA GLY A 110 -2.43 -9.73 -13.28
C GLY A 110 -1.95 -8.82 -14.42
N ALA A 111 -0.64 -8.58 -14.53
CA ALA A 111 -0.06 -7.85 -15.65
C ALA A 111 -0.40 -8.51 -17.01
N GLN A 112 -0.95 -7.72 -17.93
CA GLN A 112 -1.20 -8.10 -19.32
C GLN A 112 -0.13 -7.46 -20.20
N ILE A 113 0.49 -8.23 -21.08
CA ILE A 113 1.50 -7.74 -22.03
C ILE A 113 0.93 -7.94 -23.44
N ILE A 114 0.81 -6.84 -24.18
CA ILE A 114 0.51 -6.86 -25.62
C ILE A 114 1.76 -6.36 -26.32
N ALA A 115 2.39 -7.20 -27.14
CA ALA A 115 3.60 -6.87 -27.86
C ALA A 115 3.58 -7.45 -29.28
N SER A 116 4.33 -6.83 -30.19
CA SER A 116 4.53 -7.34 -31.54
C SER A 116 5.22 -8.71 -31.51
N LYS A 117 4.79 -9.63 -32.39
CA LYS A 117 5.44 -10.95 -32.56
C LYS A 117 6.94 -10.86 -32.89
N LYS A 118 7.40 -9.71 -33.37
CA LYS A 118 8.82 -9.44 -33.69
C LYS A 118 9.68 -9.23 -32.44
N VAL A 119 9.08 -9.00 -31.27
CA VAL A 119 9.78 -8.79 -30.01
C VAL A 119 9.90 -10.12 -29.27
N GLY A 120 11.13 -10.62 -29.12
CA GLY A 120 11.45 -11.80 -28.31
C GLY A 120 11.78 -11.44 -26.85
N ASN A 121 11.88 -12.45 -26.00
CA ASN A 121 12.40 -12.36 -24.61
C ASN A 121 11.65 -11.42 -23.65
N LEU A 122 10.35 -11.18 -23.87
CA LEU A 122 9.53 -10.48 -22.88
C LEU A 122 9.25 -11.39 -21.68
N ARG A 123 9.76 -10.99 -20.50
CA ARG A 123 9.41 -11.60 -19.22
C ARG A 123 8.44 -10.71 -18.44
N ARG A 124 7.45 -11.35 -17.84
CA ARG A 124 6.48 -10.70 -16.94
C ARG A 124 7.05 -10.67 -15.54
N GLU A 125 7.18 -9.47 -14.97
CA GLU A 125 7.53 -9.26 -13.58
C GLU A 125 6.65 -8.13 -13.01
N ARG A 126 5.67 -8.50 -12.16
CA ARG A 126 5.04 -7.64 -11.12
C ARG A 126 3.79 -8.29 -10.50
N ARG A 127 3.62 -8.05 -9.19
CA ARG A 127 2.36 -8.13 -8.44
C ARG A 127 2.04 -6.73 -7.92
N VAL A 128 0.94 -6.14 -8.38
CA VAL A 128 0.43 -4.87 -7.85
C VAL A 128 -0.85 -5.20 -7.10
N SER A 129 -0.97 -4.71 -5.86
CA SER A 129 -2.24 -4.76 -5.13
C SER A 129 -2.92 -3.40 -5.25
N THR A 130 -4.22 -3.43 -5.42
CA THR A 130 -5.08 -2.24 -5.36
C THR A 130 -5.91 -2.34 -4.10
N THR A 131 -5.89 -1.26 -3.33
CA THR A 131 -6.42 -1.24 -1.97
C THR A 131 -7.14 0.09 -1.74
N VAL A 132 -8.17 0.09 -0.90
CA VAL A 132 -8.77 1.32 -0.37
C VAL A 132 -8.22 1.59 1.01
N SER A 133 -7.68 2.78 1.26
CA SER A 133 -7.17 3.18 2.56
C SER A 133 -7.97 4.36 3.09
N ALA A 134 -8.19 4.37 4.40
CA ALA A 134 -8.78 5.51 5.10
C ALA A 134 -7.67 6.41 5.66
N ARG A 135 -7.93 7.72 5.74
CA ARG A 135 -7.08 8.65 6.49
C ARG A 135 -7.39 8.55 7.98
N TYR A 136 -6.34 8.44 8.79
CA TYR A 136 -6.37 8.52 10.24
C TYR A 136 -5.71 9.84 10.68
N GLY A 137 -6.29 10.55 11.65
CA GLY A 137 -5.67 11.73 12.29
C GLY A 137 -5.40 12.92 11.37
#